data_AF-A0A6A7MUG3-F1
#
_entry.id   AF-A0A6A7MUG3-F1
#
_cell.length_a   1.000
_cell.length_b   1.000
_cell.length_c   1.000
_cell.angle_alpha   90.00
_cell.angle_beta   90.00
_cell.angle_gamma   90.00
#
_symmetry.space_group_name_H-M   'P 1'
#
loop_
_entity.id
_entity.type
_entity.pdbx_description
1 polymer ?
#
loop_
_entity_poly.entity_id
_entity_poly.type
_entity_poly.pdbx_seq_one_letter_code
_entity_poly.pdbx_strand_id
1 'polypeptide(L)'
;MSIEMTEKFNPQEIFLIERYISVAYFGQLRDVWGEMIRHIEKCLDNYMARLSLEYRNRPLPEQPDVVWGERVLPNFRNTFQELSDGYILLSSGSLNGLNYCHGPMNDFKGQQEFWSGWMNSDDDTRYRKLLITATNMSGNIAATVGAHWELFELERDYMEALRGPLDLPEHWPAYQVDQTMTVLTGDKPTIAGIYVPDVENSCAEYISVEFSEAPACRAWVRSENLIDDTTGKQYGTSEIFEDRLCRWTLVKRMSEASATKT
;
A
#
# COMPACT_ATOMS: atom_id res chain seq x y z
N MET A 1 27.35 -31.72 14.60
CA MET A 1 25.88 -31.86 14.71
C MET A 1 25.31 -30.56 14.20
N SER A 2 24.99 -30.54 12.91
CA SER A 2 24.56 -29.35 12.18
C SER A 2 23.12 -29.06 12.59
N ILE A 3 22.87 -27.92 13.22
CA ILE A 3 21.52 -27.46 13.49
C ILE A 3 20.93 -27.06 12.13
N GLU A 4 19.99 -27.85 11.62
CA GLU A 4 19.16 -27.44 10.49
C GLU A 4 18.42 -26.16 10.90
N MET A 5 18.74 -25.05 10.24
CA MET A 5 17.92 -23.84 10.29
C MET A 5 16.61 -24.12 9.55
N THR A 6 15.62 -24.65 10.26
CA THR A 6 14.23 -24.62 9.82
C THR A 6 13.84 -23.17 9.51
N GLU A 7 13.29 -22.97 8.30
CA GLU A 7 13.02 -21.69 7.65
C GLU A 7 12.45 -20.63 8.60
N LYS A 8 13.22 -19.56 8.84
CA LYS A 8 12.96 -18.53 9.85
C LYS A 8 12.25 -17.32 9.21
N PHE A 9 11.14 -17.55 8.51
CA PHE A 9 10.31 -16.48 7.93
C PHE A 9 8.84 -16.89 7.89
N ASN A 10 7.94 -15.90 7.81
CA ASN A 10 6.51 -16.14 7.75
C ASN A 10 6.00 -16.15 6.29
N PRO A 11 5.48 -17.27 5.76
CA PRO A 11 4.96 -17.33 4.39
C PRO A 11 3.84 -16.34 4.08
N GLN A 12 3.05 -15.93 5.07
CA GLN A 12 1.99 -14.94 4.89
C GLN A 12 2.56 -13.56 4.55
N GLU A 13 3.61 -13.12 5.24
CA GLU A 13 4.28 -11.84 4.96
C GLU A 13 4.80 -11.81 3.53
N ILE A 14 5.53 -12.86 3.12
CA ILE A 14 6.09 -12.99 1.77
C ILE A 14 4.97 -12.94 0.72
N PHE A 15 3.90 -13.69 0.94
CA PHE A 15 2.77 -13.74 0.01
C PHE A 15 2.05 -12.39 -0.13
N LEU A 16 1.85 -11.67 0.98
CA LEU A 16 1.21 -10.34 0.95
C LEU A 16 2.11 -9.31 0.27
N ILE A 17 3.42 -9.36 0.52
CA ILE A 17 4.39 -8.52 -0.20
C ILE A 17 4.35 -8.82 -1.71
N GLU A 18 4.37 -10.10 -2.12
CA GLU A 18 4.20 -10.51 -3.54
C GLU A 18 2.91 -9.94 -4.12
N ARG A 19 1.80 -10.01 -3.37
CA ARG A 19 0.50 -9.48 -3.78
C ARG A 19 0.58 -7.98 -4.02
N TYR A 20 1.12 -7.21 -3.09
CA TYR A 20 1.15 -5.75 -3.19
C TYR A 20 2.06 -5.23 -4.30
N ILE A 21 3.10 -5.97 -4.68
CA ILE A 21 3.93 -5.63 -5.84
C ILE A 21 3.42 -6.22 -7.18
N SER A 22 2.29 -6.94 -7.16
CA SER A 22 1.78 -7.61 -8.36
C SER A 22 1.10 -6.65 -9.34
N VAL A 23 1.23 -6.97 -10.64
CA VAL A 23 0.51 -6.27 -11.71
C VAL A 23 -1.00 -6.30 -11.48
N ALA A 24 -1.54 -7.41 -10.96
CA ALA A 24 -2.96 -7.58 -10.70
C ALA A 24 -3.46 -6.62 -9.62
N TYR A 25 -2.75 -6.51 -8.49
CA TYR A 25 -3.12 -5.60 -7.41
C TYR A 25 -3.02 -4.13 -7.83
N PHE A 26 -1.96 -3.77 -8.55
CA PHE A 26 -1.82 -2.41 -9.11
C PHE A 26 -2.93 -2.08 -10.13
N GLY A 27 -3.32 -3.05 -10.98
CA GLY A 27 -4.42 -2.90 -11.91
C GLY A 27 -5.76 -2.64 -11.21
N GLN A 28 -6.02 -3.35 -10.10
CA GLN A 28 -7.20 -3.10 -9.28
C GLN A 28 -7.20 -1.69 -8.67
N LEU A 29 -6.05 -1.21 -8.17
CA LEU A 29 -5.92 0.18 -7.71
C LEU A 29 -6.32 1.19 -8.80
N ARG A 30 -5.75 1.04 -10.01
CA ARG A 30 -6.08 1.89 -11.17
C ARG A 30 -7.58 1.86 -11.45
N ASP A 31 -8.19 0.67 -11.46
CA ASP A 31 -9.58 0.50 -11.84
C ASP A 31 -10.54 1.09 -10.80
N VAL A 32 -10.25 0.91 -9.50
CA VAL A 32 -11.00 1.55 -8.40
C VAL A 32 -10.91 3.07 -8.49
N TRP A 33 -9.71 3.61 -8.74
CA TRP A 33 -9.53 5.06 -8.93
C TRP A 33 -10.31 5.59 -10.14
N GLY A 34 -10.26 4.86 -11.27
CA GLY A 34 -11.04 5.21 -12.46
C GLY A 34 -12.55 5.14 -12.23
N GLU A 35 -13.04 4.18 -11.44
CA GLU A 35 -14.45 4.12 -11.04
C GLU A 35 -14.85 5.33 -10.18
N MET A 36 -14.00 5.72 -9.24
CA MET A 36 -14.21 6.91 -8.42
C MET A 36 -14.37 8.16 -9.27
N ILE A 37 -13.48 8.38 -10.24
CA ILE A 37 -13.56 9.53 -11.16
C ILE A 37 -14.87 9.54 -11.93
N ARG A 38 -15.23 8.41 -12.58
CA ARG A 38 -16.48 8.30 -13.34
C ARG A 38 -17.70 8.58 -12.47
N HIS A 39 -17.68 8.14 -11.21
CA HIS A 39 -18.75 8.40 -10.25
C HIS A 39 -18.88 9.89 -9.94
N ILE A 40 -17.78 10.57 -9.59
CA ILE A 40 -17.78 12.01 -9.29
C ILE A 40 -18.21 12.83 -10.50
N GLU A 41 -17.69 12.52 -11.71
CA GLU A 41 -18.06 13.21 -12.95
C GLU A 41 -19.56 13.10 -13.22
N LYS A 42 -20.13 11.90 -13.09
CA LYS A 42 -21.58 11.68 -13.21
C LYS A 42 -22.37 12.48 -12.17
N CYS A 43 -21.88 12.55 -10.93
CA CYS A 43 -22.51 13.36 -9.89
C CYS A 43 -22.51 14.84 -10.26
N LEU A 44 -21.37 15.34 -10.76
CA LEU A 44 -21.22 16.72 -11.16
C LEU A 44 -22.14 17.06 -12.34
N ASP A 45 -22.20 16.21 -13.36
CA ASP A 45 -23.11 16.38 -14.50
C ASP A 45 -24.57 16.44 -14.06
N ASN A 46 -24.99 15.54 -13.15
CA ASN A 46 -26.34 15.53 -12.59
C ASN A 46 -26.65 16.80 -11.78
N TYR A 47 -25.67 17.31 -11.04
CA TYR A 47 -25.81 18.56 -10.29
C TYR A 47 -25.97 19.75 -11.24
N MET A 48 -25.13 19.82 -12.28
CA MET A 48 -25.13 20.90 -13.28
C MET A 48 -26.38 20.89 -14.16
N ALA A 49 -27.02 19.73 -14.36
CA ALA A 49 -28.31 19.65 -15.06
C ALA A 49 -29.49 20.24 -14.26
N ARG A 50 -29.32 20.55 -12.97
CA ARG A 50 -30.40 20.96 -12.05
C ARG A 50 -30.13 22.30 -11.35
N LEU A 51 -29.35 23.19 -11.99
CA LEU A 51 -28.95 24.45 -11.37
C LEU A 51 -30.13 25.40 -11.14
N SER A 52 -30.15 26.03 -9.96
CA SER A 52 -31.00 27.18 -9.68
C SER A 52 -30.47 28.42 -10.40
N LEU A 53 -31.35 29.36 -10.76
CA LEU A 53 -30.96 30.65 -11.39
C LEU A 53 -29.91 31.42 -10.57
N GLU A 54 -29.94 31.31 -9.24
CA GLU A 54 -29.03 31.99 -8.32
C GLU A 54 -27.68 31.28 -8.12
N TYR A 55 -27.40 30.20 -8.86
CA TYR A 55 -26.23 29.36 -8.64
C TYR A 55 -24.91 30.14 -8.65
N ARG A 56 -24.73 31.03 -9.64
CA ARG A 56 -23.50 31.82 -9.81
C ARG A 56 -23.33 32.90 -8.74
N ASN A 57 -24.35 33.18 -7.94
CA ASN A 57 -24.29 34.11 -6.82
C ASN A 57 -23.75 33.45 -5.54
N ARG A 58 -23.57 32.12 -5.53
CA ARG A 58 -23.02 31.40 -4.38
C ARG A 58 -21.51 31.65 -4.25
N PRO A 59 -20.94 31.58 -3.02
CA PRO A 59 -19.49 31.60 -2.83
C PRO A 59 -18.78 30.53 -3.67
N LEU A 60 -17.56 30.81 -4.14
CA LEU A 60 -16.79 29.87 -4.96
C LEU A 60 -16.67 28.46 -4.37
N PRO A 61 -16.47 28.26 -3.05
CA PRO A 61 -16.47 26.92 -2.45
C PRO A 61 -17.76 26.10 -2.65
N GLU A 62 -18.89 26.78 -2.90
CA GLU A 62 -20.20 26.16 -3.14
C GLU A 62 -20.53 26.03 -4.64
N GLN A 63 -19.57 26.37 -5.51
CA GLN A 63 -19.68 26.18 -6.96
C GLN A 63 -18.84 24.96 -7.38
N PRO A 64 -19.39 23.73 -7.32
CA PRO A 64 -18.63 22.51 -7.57
C PRO A 64 -18.06 22.41 -8.99
N ASP A 65 -18.66 23.02 -10.01
CA ASP A 65 -18.06 23.03 -11.34
C ASP A 65 -16.72 23.79 -11.38
N VAL A 66 -16.60 24.87 -10.61
CA VAL A 66 -15.34 25.62 -10.49
C VAL A 66 -14.35 24.85 -9.62
N VAL A 67 -14.76 24.44 -8.41
CA VAL A 67 -13.83 23.82 -7.46
C VAL A 67 -13.51 22.38 -7.87
N TRP A 68 -14.52 21.55 -8.00
CA TRP A 68 -14.33 20.14 -8.35
C TRP A 68 -14.05 19.96 -9.84
N GLY A 69 -14.74 20.69 -10.71
CA GLY A 69 -14.54 20.58 -12.16
C GLY A 69 -13.20 21.11 -12.66
N GLU A 70 -12.67 22.19 -12.08
CA GLU A 70 -11.43 22.82 -12.56
C GLU A 70 -10.20 22.56 -11.68
N ARG A 71 -10.36 22.05 -10.45
CA ARG A 71 -9.21 21.74 -9.57
C ARG A 71 -9.12 20.27 -9.18
N VAL A 72 -10.16 19.72 -8.56
CA VAL A 72 -10.12 18.35 -8.01
C VAL A 72 -10.07 17.31 -9.12
N LEU A 73 -11.03 17.33 -10.05
CA LEU A 73 -11.11 16.36 -11.13
C LEU A 73 -9.90 16.36 -12.07
N PRO A 74 -9.32 17.52 -12.46
CA PRO A 74 -8.07 17.53 -13.22
C PRO A 74 -6.92 16.82 -12.51
N ASN A 75 -6.73 17.03 -11.20
CA ASN A 75 -5.70 16.32 -10.42
C ASN A 75 -5.98 14.81 -10.39
N PHE A 76 -7.23 14.42 -10.11
CA PHE A 76 -7.60 13.00 -10.07
C PHE A 76 -7.37 12.32 -11.42
N ARG A 77 -7.67 13.00 -12.53
CA ARG A 77 -7.41 12.50 -13.89
C ARG A 77 -5.91 12.38 -14.18
N ASN A 78 -5.09 13.33 -13.71
CA ASN A 78 -3.63 13.20 -13.80
C ASN A 78 -3.14 11.97 -13.05
N THR A 79 -3.59 11.75 -11.82
CA THR A 79 -3.28 10.53 -11.06
C THR A 79 -3.78 9.27 -11.77
N PHE A 80 -4.95 9.28 -12.42
CA PHE A 80 -5.38 8.13 -13.22
C PHE A 80 -4.46 7.83 -14.41
N GLN A 81 -3.93 8.87 -15.06
CA GLN A 81 -2.94 8.71 -16.12
C GLN A 81 -1.64 8.11 -15.57
N GLU A 82 -1.13 8.63 -14.45
CA GLU A 82 0.04 8.09 -13.76
C GLU A 82 -0.13 6.61 -13.39
N LEU A 83 -1.27 6.24 -12.81
CA LEU A 83 -1.59 4.84 -12.53
C LEU A 83 -1.69 3.99 -13.82
N SER A 84 -2.17 4.57 -14.92
CA SER A 84 -2.22 3.85 -16.20
C SER A 84 -0.81 3.60 -16.75
N ASP A 85 0.07 4.59 -16.66
CA ASP A 85 1.47 4.47 -17.08
C ASP A 85 2.24 3.47 -16.22
N GLY A 86 2.05 3.53 -14.89
CA GLY A 86 2.60 2.56 -13.95
C GLY A 86 2.14 1.13 -14.24
N TYR A 87 0.85 0.94 -14.54
CA TYR A 87 0.31 -0.37 -14.92
C TYR A 87 0.92 -0.90 -16.22
N ILE A 88 1.13 -0.04 -17.23
CA ILE A 88 1.78 -0.43 -18.49
C ILE A 88 3.21 -0.89 -18.23
N LEU A 89 3.98 -0.13 -17.42
CA LEU A 89 5.34 -0.50 -17.04
C LEU A 89 5.37 -1.85 -16.32
N LEU A 90 4.51 -2.05 -15.33
CA LEU A 90 4.42 -3.32 -14.59
C LEU A 90 4.04 -4.49 -15.49
N SER A 91 3.09 -4.28 -16.40
CA SER A 91 2.65 -5.29 -17.37
C SER A 91 3.76 -5.67 -18.36
N SER A 92 4.73 -4.77 -18.59
CA SER A 92 5.92 -5.04 -19.40
C SER A 92 7.07 -5.69 -18.61
N GLY A 93 6.89 -5.96 -17.31
CA GLY A 93 7.88 -6.55 -16.42
C GLY A 93 8.77 -5.54 -15.68
N SER A 94 8.50 -4.24 -15.81
CA SER A 94 9.26 -3.19 -15.12
C SER A 94 8.64 -2.85 -13.77
N LEU A 95 9.32 -3.22 -12.68
CA LEU A 95 8.88 -2.91 -11.31
C LEU A 95 8.90 -1.40 -10.99
N ASN A 96 9.54 -0.57 -11.83
CA ASN A 96 9.50 0.88 -11.71
C ASN A 96 8.08 1.46 -11.83
N GLY A 97 7.14 0.71 -12.42
CA GLY A 97 5.74 1.13 -12.44
C GLY A 97 5.10 1.21 -11.04
N LEU A 98 5.64 0.54 -10.02
CA LEU A 98 5.15 0.66 -8.64
C LEU A 98 5.32 2.09 -8.07
N ASN A 99 6.29 2.86 -8.57
CA ASN A 99 6.53 4.25 -8.14
C ASN A 99 5.39 5.21 -8.50
N TYR A 100 4.48 4.80 -9.40
CA TYR A 100 3.30 5.57 -9.77
C TYR A 100 2.13 5.38 -8.80
N CYS A 101 2.30 4.63 -7.71
CA CYS A 101 1.22 4.34 -6.77
C CYS A 101 0.82 5.53 -5.87
N HIS A 102 1.64 6.58 -5.72
CA HIS A 102 1.45 7.59 -4.66
C HIS A 102 0.32 8.59 -4.89
N GLY A 103 -0.15 8.76 -6.13
CA GLY A 103 -1.14 9.77 -6.50
C GLY A 103 -2.40 9.77 -5.61
N PRO A 104 -3.09 8.62 -5.41
CA PRO A 104 -4.28 8.54 -4.57
C PRO A 104 -4.10 9.07 -3.14
N MET A 105 -2.97 8.80 -2.49
CA MET A 105 -2.70 9.33 -1.14
C MET A 105 -2.50 10.85 -1.13
N ASN A 106 -1.85 11.40 -2.15
CA ASN A 106 -1.63 12.84 -2.27
C ASN A 106 -2.93 13.57 -2.59
N ASP A 107 -3.70 13.04 -3.53
CA ASP A 107 -5.01 13.55 -3.91
C ASP A 107 -6.03 13.47 -2.77
N PHE A 108 -6.00 12.39 -1.98
CA PHE A 108 -6.81 12.27 -0.77
C PHE A 108 -6.55 13.41 0.22
N LYS A 109 -5.27 13.78 0.43
CA LYS A 109 -4.89 14.91 1.30
C LYS A 109 -5.35 16.24 0.69
N GLY A 110 -5.05 16.46 -0.59
CA GLY A 110 -5.36 17.72 -1.27
C GLY A 110 -6.85 18.00 -1.37
N GLN A 111 -7.68 16.97 -1.57
CA GLN A 111 -9.13 17.18 -1.72
C GLN A 111 -9.85 17.56 -0.42
N GLN A 112 -9.26 17.31 0.76
CA GLN A 112 -9.89 17.60 2.06
C GLN A 112 -10.21 19.10 2.25
N GLU A 113 -9.55 19.98 1.48
CA GLU A 113 -9.80 21.42 1.49
C GLU A 113 -11.10 21.81 0.78
N PHE A 114 -11.73 20.89 0.05
CA PHE A 114 -12.90 21.16 -0.77
C PHE A 114 -14.15 20.48 -0.23
N TRP A 115 -15.24 21.24 -0.13
CA TRP A 115 -16.51 20.75 0.34
C TRP A 115 -17.17 19.80 -0.68
N SER A 116 -17.55 18.60 -0.23
CA SER A 116 -18.24 17.58 -1.07
C SER A 116 -19.77 17.59 -0.94
N GLY A 117 -20.35 18.46 -0.11
CA GLY A 117 -21.78 18.40 0.24
C GLY A 117 -22.76 18.82 -0.87
N TRP A 118 -22.26 19.07 -2.08
CA TRP A 118 -23.08 19.19 -3.28
C TRP A 118 -23.54 17.82 -3.83
N MET A 119 -22.86 16.72 -3.45
CA MET A 119 -23.33 15.36 -3.69
C MET A 119 -24.47 15.01 -2.73
N ASN A 120 -25.41 14.16 -3.16
CA ASN A 120 -26.36 13.55 -2.22
C ASN A 120 -25.64 12.51 -1.33
N SER A 121 -26.30 12.07 -0.25
CA SER A 121 -25.71 11.19 0.76
C SER A 121 -25.20 9.87 0.21
N ASP A 122 -25.92 9.26 -0.74
CA ASP A 122 -25.58 7.95 -1.29
C ASP A 122 -24.37 8.07 -2.21
N ASP A 123 -24.33 9.13 -3.02
CA ASP A 123 -23.22 9.45 -3.91
C ASP A 123 -21.95 9.84 -3.14
N ASP A 124 -22.06 10.64 -2.07
CA ASP A 124 -20.94 11.00 -1.20
C ASP A 124 -20.40 9.77 -0.46
N THR A 125 -21.27 8.89 0.04
CA THR A 125 -20.88 7.63 0.69
C THR A 125 -20.10 6.74 -0.28
N ARG A 126 -20.58 6.59 -1.52
CA ARG A 126 -19.90 5.80 -2.55
C ARG A 126 -18.56 6.43 -2.94
N TYR A 127 -18.51 7.74 -3.14
CA TYR A 127 -17.28 8.48 -3.41
C TYR A 127 -16.22 8.20 -2.32
N ARG A 128 -16.58 8.43 -1.04
CA ARG A 128 -15.67 8.22 0.09
C ARG A 128 -15.17 6.78 0.18
N LYS A 129 -16.05 5.81 -0.05
CA LYS A 129 -15.67 4.40 -0.03
C LYS A 129 -14.62 4.09 -1.11
N LEU A 130 -14.85 4.52 -2.35
CA LEU A 130 -13.91 4.31 -3.45
C LEU A 130 -12.58 5.01 -3.20
N LEU A 131 -12.62 6.26 -2.72
CA LEU A 131 -11.43 7.05 -2.39
C LEU A 131 -10.60 6.41 -1.28
N ILE A 132 -11.22 6.01 -0.16
CA ILE A 132 -10.53 5.33 0.94
C ILE A 132 -9.94 4.00 0.47
N THR A 133 -10.68 3.23 -0.33
CA THR A 133 -10.20 1.95 -0.87
C THR A 133 -8.94 2.15 -1.72
N ALA A 134 -8.96 3.09 -2.68
CA ALA A 134 -7.79 3.37 -3.50
C ALA A 134 -6.61 3.94 -2.69
N THR A 135 -6.88 4.79 -1.70
CA THR A 135 -5.85 5.35 -0.81
C THR A 135 -5.16 4.26 0.01
N ASN A 136 -5.94 3.34 0.56
CA ASN A 136 -5.45 2.18 1.31
C ASN A 136 -4.62 1.25 0.42
N MET A 137 -5.11 0.94 -0.78
CA MET A 137 -4.39 0.12 -1.74
C MET A 137 -3.06 0.76 -2.15
N SER A 138 -3.06 2.06 -2.45
CA SER A 138 -1.87 2.87 -2.72
C SER A 138 -0.89 2.84 -1.54
N GLY A 139 -1.38 2.98 -0.31
CA GLY A 139 -0.58 2.88 0.91
C GLY A 139 0.12 1.53 1.08
N ASN A 140 -0.56 0.42 0.80
CA ASN A 140 0.04 -0.91 0.88
C ASN A 140 1.19 -1.10 -0.14
N ILE A 141 1.03 -0.57 -1.36
CA ILE A 141 2.10 -0.58 -2.37
C ILE A 141 3.27 0.28 -1.91
N ALA A 142 2.98 1.51 -1.44
CA ALA A 142 4.01 2.43 -0.98
C ALA A 142 4.81 1.90 0.22
N ALA A 143 4.14 1.29 1.21
CA ALA A 143 4.79 0.65 2.34
C ALA A 143 5.71 -0.49 1.88
N THR A 144 5.25 -1.29 0.92
CA THR A 144 6.03 -2.39 0.35
C THR A 144 7.25 -1.90 -0.43
N VAL A 145 7.06 -0.94 -1.33
CA VAL A 145 8.16 -0.38 -2.15
C VAL A 145 9.17 0.39 -1.30
N GLY A 146 8.74 0.95 -0.17
CA GLY A 146 9.57 1.69 0.77
C GLY A 146 10.31 0.83 1.80
N ALA A 147 10.03 -0.48 1.87
CA ALA A 147 10.48 -1.35 2.96
C ALA A 147 10.10 -0.77 4.35
N HIS A 148 8.81 -0.57 4.56
CA HIS A 148 8.25 0.08 5.74
C HIS A 148 7.32 -0.82 6.55
N TRP A 149 7.36 -2.14 6.33
CA TRP A 149 6.53 -3.04 7.09
C TRP A 149 7.12 -3.25 8.50
N GLU A 150 6.23 -3.33 9.47
CA GLU A 150 6.61 -3.72 10.83
C GLU A 150 6.19 -5.15 11.11
N LEU A 151 6.94 -5.80 12.01
CA LEU A 151 6.59 -7.13 12.48
C LEU A 151 5.12 -7.14 12.96
N PHE A 152 4.40 -8.19 12.61
CA PHE A 152 2.98 -8.44 12.91
C PHE A 152 1.96 -7.73 12.00
N GLU A 153 2.32 -6.64 11.31
CA GLU A 153 1.38 -5.87 10.48
C GLU A 153 0.77 -6.66 9.32
N LEU A 154 1.55 -7.60 8.77
CA LEU A 154 1.13 -8.50 7.70
C LEU A 154 0.78 -9.91 8.23
N GLU A 155 0.73 -10.08 9.55
CA GLU A 155 0.44 -11.35 10.22
C GLU A 155 -0.77 -11.20 11.16
N ARG A 156 -0.53 -11.13 12.48
CA ARG A 156 -1.57 -11.17 13.51
C ARG A 156 -2.27 -9.83 13.70
N ASP A 157 -1.63 -8.74 13.32
CA ASP A 157 -2.18 -7.37 13.40
C ASP A 157 -2.72 -6.93 12.02
N TYR A 158 -3.01 -7.89 11.13
CA TYR A 158 -3.57 -7.62 9.81
C TYR A 158 -4.96 -6.99 9.92
N MET A 159 -5.05 -5.71 9.56
CA MET A 159 -6.30 -4.97 9.57
C MET A 159 -6.95 -4.95 8.17
N GLU A 160 -7.98 -5.77 7.94
CA GLU A 160 -8.68 -5.81 6.65
C GLU A 160 -9.26 -4.45 6.21
N ALA A 161 -9.68 -3.63 7.19
CA ALA A 161 -10.18 -2.28 6.93
C ALA A 161 -9.15 -1.37 6.23
N LEU A 162 -7.85 -1.62 6.45
CA LEU A 162 -6.74 -0.89 5.84
C LEU A 162 -6.09 -1.65 4.68
N ARG A 163 -6.10 -2.99 4.74
CA ARG A 163 -5.32 -3.84 3.84
C ARG A 163 -6.13 -4.56 2.77
N GLY A 164 -7.47 -4.46 2.85
CA GLY A 164 -8.38 -5.28 2.07
C GLY A 164 -8.58 -6.66 2.71
N PRO A 165 -9.43 -7.51 2.11
CA PRO A 165 -9.62 -8.87 2.60
C PRO A 165 -8.31 -9.65 2.58
N LEU A 166 -8.08 -10.49 3.60
CA LEU A 166 -6.83 -11.23 3.69
C LEU A 166 -6.67 -12.25 2.54
N ASP A 167 -7.76 -12.87 2.09
CA ASP A 167 -7.85 -13.75 0.91
C ASP A 167 -6.66 -14.72 0.78
N LEU A 168 -6.42 -15.52 1.82
CA LEU A 168 -5.30 -16.48 1.84
C LEU A 168 -5.49 -17.57 0.77
N PRO A 169 -4.40 -18.04 0.15
CA PRO A 169 -4.49 -19.10 -0.84
C PRO A 169 -4.87 -20.42 -0.16
N GLU A 170 -5.61 -21.28 -0.87
CA GLU A 170 -5.92 -22.64 -0.38
C GLU A 170 -4.65 -23.46 -0.10
N HIS A 171 -3.61 -23.22 -0.90
CA HIS A 171 -2.29 -23.83 -0.74
C HIS A 171 -1.22 -22.74 -0.75
N TRP A 172 -0.39 -22.73 0.28
CA TRP A 172 0.71 -21.79 0.38
C TRP A 172 1.74 -22.02 -0.72
N PRO A 173 2.22 -20.96 -1.39
CA PRO A 173 3.40 -21.08 -2.22
C PRO A 173 4.58 -21.57 -1.37
N ALA A 174 5.39 -22.45 -1.95
CA ALA A 174 6.64 -22.86 -1.33
C ALA A 174 7.69 -21.76 -1.56
N TYR A 175 8.35 -21.34 -0.49
CA TYR A 175 9.40 -20.34 -0.51
C TYR A 175 10.69 -20.95 0.05
N GLN A 176 11.83 -20.45 -0.42
CA GLN A 176 13.14 -20.84 0.10
C GLN A 176 14.06 -19.61 0.14
N VAL A 177 14.89 -19.54 1.19
CA VAL A 177 15.97 -18.54 1.27
C VAL A 177 17.12 -18.93 0.34
N ASP A 178 17.56 -17.99 -0.49
CA ASP A 178 18.77 -18.13 -1.29
C ASP A 178 19.97 -17.59 -0.53
N GLN A 179 20.68 -18.48 0.16
CA GLN A 179 21.87 -18.15 0.95
C GLN A 179 23.04 -17.59 0.12
N THR A 180 22.98 -17.68 -1.21
CA THR A 180 24.00 -17.07 -2.09
C THR A 180 23.69 -15.62 -2.43
N MET A 181 22.48 -15.15 -2.13
CA MET A 181 21.98 -13.83 -2.48
C MET A 181 21.66 -13.04 -1.21
N THR A 182 22.64 -12.26 -0.76
CA THR A 182 22.54 -11.45 0.45
C THR A 182 22.97 -10.01 0.21
N VAL A 183 22.41 -9.06 0.97
CA VAL A 183 22.85 -7.66 1.00
C VAL A 183 22.90 -7.18 2.46
N LEU A 184 23.96 -6.48 2.85
CA LEU A 184 24.07 -5.88 4.18
C LEU A 184 23.40 -4.52 4.20
N THR A 185 22.85 -4.12 5.35
CA THR A 185 22.44 -2.73 5.55
C THR A 185 23.56 -1.75 5.17
N GLY A 186 23.24 -0.73 4.39
CA GLY A 186 24.21 0.24 3.86
C GLY A 186 24.78 -0.10 2.48
N ASP A 187 24.66 -1.36 2.02
CA ASP A 187 25.15 -1.76 0.70
C ASP A 187 24.10 -1.51 -0.39
N LYS A 188 24.52 -1.16 -1.61
CA LYS A 188 23.63 -1.00 -2.77
C LYS A 188 23.01 -2.35 -3.18
N PRO A 189 21.67 -2.50 -3.18
CA PRO A 189 21.04 -3.72 -3.70
C PRO A 189 21.26 -3.87 -5.21
N THR A 190 21.57 -5.09 -5.65
CA THR A 190 21.82 -5.42 -7.06
C THR A 190 20.72 -6.27 -7.69
N ILE A 191 19.87 -6.86 -6.86
CA ILE A 191 18.70 -7.64 -7.26
C ILE A 191 17.51 -7.11 -6.47
N ALA A 192 16.38 -6.91 -7.15
CA ALA A 192 15.13 -6.55 -6.50
C ALA A 192 14.39 -7.81 -6.10
N GLY A 193 13.75 -7.81 -4.94
CA GLY A 193 13.01 -8.97 -4.48
C GLY A 193 12.59 -8.87 -3.02
N ILE A 194 12.03 -9.95 -2.51
CA ILE A 194 11.62 -10.06 -1.11
C ILE A 194 12.79 -10.65 -0.33
N TYR A 195 13.20 -9.99 0.73
CA TYR A 195 14.32 -10.39 1.57
C TYR A 195 13.85 -10.60 3.00
N VAL A 196 14.52 -11.51 3.69
CA VAL A 196 14.35 -11.75 5.13
C VAL A 196 15.63 -11.33 5.87
N PRO A 197 15.51 -10.63 7.00
CA PRO A 197 16.66 -10.21 7.80
C PRO A 197 17.16 -11.37 8.69
N ASP A 198 18.44 -11.34 9.05
CA ASP A 198 19.03 -12.26 10.03
C ASP A 198 18.78 -11.85 11.50
N VAL A 199 18.03 -10.77 11.71
CA VAL A 199 17.69 -10.21 13.02
C VAL A 199 16.35 -10.77 13.51
N GLU A 200 16.34 -11.24 14.75
CA GLU A 200 15.09 -11.71 15.39
C GLU A 200 14.11 -10.56 15.64
N ASN A 201 12.82 -10.91 15.71
CA ASN A 201 11.73 -9.95 15.90
C ASN A 201 11.67 -8.87 14.81
N SER A 202 12.03 -9.21 13.58
CA SER A 202 11.81 -8.38 12.40
C SER A 202 11.15 -9.20 11.30
N CYS A 203 10.63 -8.53 10.26
CA CYS A 203 9.83 -9.14 9.20
C CYS A 203 10.52 -9.06 7.84
N ALA A 204 9.96 -9.78 6.88
CA ALA A 204 10.39 -9.68 5.49
C ALA A 204 10.08 -8.32 4.86
N GLU A 205 10.90 -7.92 3.89
CA GLU A 205 10.74 -6.66 3.17
C GLU A 205 10.98 -6.82 1.67
N TYR A 206 10.33 -6.00 0.85
CA TYR A 206 10.74 -5.85 -0.54
C TYR A 206 11.88 -4.84 -0.62
N ILE A 207 13.02 -5.27 -1.16
CA ILE A 207 14.19 -4.43 -1.38
C ILE A 207 14.32 -4.17 -2.88
N SER A 208 14.32 -2.89 -3.25
CA SER A 208 14.46 -2.45 -4.64
C SER A 208 15.92 -2.19 -5.00
N VAL A 209 16.29 -2.45 -6.26
CA VAL A 209 17.58 -2.00 -6.83
C VAL A 209 17.68 -0.48 -6.95
N GLU A 210 16.56 0.23 -6.85
CA GLU A 210 16.54 1.70 -6.89
C GLU A 210 17.01 2.32 -5.57
N PHE A 211 16.95 1.59 -4.45
CA PHE A 211 17.46 2.08 -3.16
C PHE A 211 18.94 2.39 -3.26
N SER A 212 19.38 3.56 -2.79
CA SER A 212 20.82 3.88 -2.76
C SER A 212 21.59 2.89 -1.90
N GLU A 213 20.98 2.45 -0.79
CA GLU A 213 21.54 1.56 0.21
C GLU A 213 20.41 0.67 0.76
N ALA A 214 20.70 -0.59 1.07
CA ALA A 214 19.74 -1.48 1.73
C ALA A 214 19.43 -0.96 3.14
N PRO A 215 18.16 -0.98 3.57
CA PRO A 215 17.75 -0.38 4.83
C PRO A 215 18.25 -1.19 6.04
N ALA A 216 18.21 -0.57 7.21
CA ALA A 216 18.18 -1.31 8.47
C ALA A 216 16.84 -2.04 8.60
N CYS A 217 16.80 -3.18 9.29
CA CYS A 217 15.52 -3.81 9.60
C CYS A 217 14.91 -3.17 10.84
N ARG A 218 13.58 -3.04 10.88
CA ARG A 218 12.86 -2.66 12.10
C ARG A 218 12.62 -3.89 12.96
N ALA A 219 13.29 -3.93 14.11
CA ALA A 219 13.15 -5.02 15.07
C ALA A 219 12.26 -4.59 16.24
N TRP A 220 11.23 -5.38 16.52
CA TRP A 220 10.38 -5.22 17.69
C TRP A 220 11.18 -5.46 18.97
N VAL A 221 11.00 -4.59 19.94
CA VAL A 221 11.74 -4.59 21.21
C VAL A 221 10.83 -4.94 22.39
N ARG A 222 9.70 -4.23 22.50
CA ARG A 222 8.74 -4.35 23.61
C ARG A 222 7.42 -3.66 23.28
N SER A 223 6.41 -3.96 24.08
CA SER A 223 5.15 -3.22 24.11
C SER A 223 5.12 -2.26 25.31
N GLU A 224 4.58 -1.06 25.13
CA GLU A 224 4.39 -0.06 26.17
C GLU A 224 2.91 0.27 26.34
N ASN A 225 2.45 0.35 27.60
CA ASN A 225 1.08 0.75 27.89
C ASN A 225 0.93 2.25 27.63
N LEU A 226 -0.06 2.62 26.82
CA LEU A 226 -0.43 4.01 26.61
C LEU A 226 -1.36 4.43 27.75
N ILE A 227 -0.84 5.31 28.60
CA ILE A 227 -1.54 5.83 29.78
C ILE A 227 -2.02 7.25 29.49
N ASP A 228 -3.27 7.52 29.84
CA ASP A 228 -3.82 8.88 29.80
C ASP A 228 -3.23 9.69 30.95
N ASP A 229 -2.48 10.75 30.63
CA ASP A 229 -1.76 11.57 31.61
C ASP A 229 -2.67 12.27 32.63
N THR A 230 -3.96 12.45 32.29
CA THR A 230 -4.93 13.14 33.15
C THR A 230 -5.60 12.18 34.13
N THR A 231 -5.91 10.97 33.69
CA THR A 231 -6.70 9.98 34.44
C THR A 231 -5.86 8.84 35.00
N GLY A 232 -4.62 8.67 34.53
CA GLY A 232 -3.73 7.55 34.87
C GLY A 232 -4.22 6.20 34.35
N LYS A 233 -5.25 6.17 33.49
CA LYS A 233 -5.82 4.94 32.95
C LYS A 233 -5.13 4.54 31.66
N GLN A 234 -4.89 3.25 31.50
CA GLN A 234 -4.47 2.70 30.22
C GLN A 234 -5.61 2.83 29.20
N TYR A 235 -5.31 3.41 28.04
CA TYR A 235 -6.25 3.49 26.90
C TYR A 235 -5.78 2.68 25.68
N GLY A 236 -4.54 2.17 25.71
CA GLY A 236 -4.01 1.35 24.64
C GLY A 236 -2.65 0.75 24.95
N THR A 237 -2.04 0.18 23.93
CA THR A 237 -0.67 -0.34 23.93
C THR A 237 0.01 0.12 22.63
N SER A 238 1.28 0.47 22.70
CA SER A 238 2.12 0.80 21.55
C SER A 238 3.26 -0.20 21.46
N GLU A 239 3.54 -0.67 20.26
CA GLU A 239 4.73 -1.48 19.99
C GLU A 239 5.93 -0.56 19.74
N ILE A 240 7.08 -0.90 20.34
CA ILE A 240 8.33 -0.15 20.20
C ILE A 240 9.30 -0.96 19.35
N PHE A 241 9.84 -0.29 18.33
CA PHE A 241 10.80 -0.87 17.40
C PHE A 241 12.08 -0.05 17.37
N GLU A 242 13.17 -0.71 16.97
CA GLU A 242 14.48 -0.10 16.75
C GLU A 242 15.01 -0.51 15.37
N ASP A 243 15.71 0.43 14.72
CA ASP A 243 16.48 0.12 13.51
C ASP A 243 17.72 -0.69 13.89
N ARG A 244 17.89 -1.84 13.26
CA ARG A 244 19.05 -2.71 13.46
C ARG A 244 19.73 -3.00 12.13
N LEU A 245 21.06 -2.86 12.12
CA LEU A 245 21.87 -3.32 11.00
C LEU A 245 21.70 -4.83 10.87
N CYS A 246 21.48 -5.30 9.65
CA CYS A 246 21.22 -6.70 9.39
C CYS A 246 21.82 -7.15 8.07
N ARG A 247 21.82 -8.46 7.87
CA ARG A 247 21.96 -9.09 6.56
C ARG A 247 20.59 -9.49 6.06
N TRP A 248 20.23 -8.94 4.92
CA TRP A 248 19.06 -9.35 4.16
C TRP A 248 19.43 -10.54 3.27
N THR A 249 18.61 -11.59 3.27
CA THR A 249 18.75 -12.76 2.41
C THR A 249 17.55 -12.89 1.50
N LEU A 250 17.77 -13.02 0.19
CA LEU A 250 16.70 -13.09 -0.81
C LEU A 250 15.84 -14.35 -0.58
N VAL A 251 14.53 -14.19 -0.65
CA VAL A 251 13.55 -15.29 -0.69
C VAL A 251 13.13 -15.53 -2.12
N LYS A 252 13.11 -16.81 -2.53
CA LYS A 252 12.64 -17.25 -3.84
C LYS A 252 11.40 -18.10 -3.68
N ARG A 253 10.42 -17.84 -4.54
CA ARG A 253 9.30 -18.76 -4.75
C ARG A 253 9.78 -19.97 -5.53
N MET A 254 9.52 -21.17 -5.01
CA MET A 254 9.87 -22.43 -5.65
C MET A 254 8.83 -22.75 -6.72
N SER A 255 9.28 -23.09 -7.93
CA SER A 255 8.39 -23.59 -8.97
C SER A 255 7.79 -24.94 -8.54
N GLU A 256 6.51 -25.18 -8.83
CA GLU A 256 5.83 -26.47 -8.54
C GLU A 256 6.48 -27.69 -9.23
N ALA A 257 7.42 -27.48 -10.16
CA ALA A 257 8.17 -28.53 -10.84
C ALA A 257 9.42 -28.95 -10.05
N SER A 258 9.26 -29.76 -8.99
CA SER A 258 10.23 -30.77 -8.56
C SER A 258 9.75 -31.58 -7.34
N ALA A 259 8.47 -31.92 -7.28
CA ALA A 259 8.05 -33.11 -6.55
C ALA A 259 8.49 -34.35 -7.33
N THR A 260 9.81 -34.64 -7.29
CA THR A 260 10.36 -35.89 -7.81
C THR A 260 9.80 -37.00 -6.92
N LYS A 261 8.86 -37.77 -7.46
CA LYS A 261 8.44 -39.04 -6.86
C LYS A 261 9.68 -39.96 -6.83
N THR A 262 10.24 -40.19 -5.65
CA THR A 262 10.96 -41.43 -5.33
C THR A 262 9.99 -42.59 -5.27
#